data_AF-A0A0G1PS17-F1
#
_entry.id   AF-A0A0G1PS17-F1
#
_cell.length_a   1.000
_cell.length_b   1.000
_cell.length_c   1.000
_cell.angle_alpha   90.00
_cell.angle_beta   90.00
_cell.angle_gamma   90.00
#
_symmetry.space_group_name_H-M   'P 1'
#
loop_
_entity.id
_entity.type
_entity.pdbx_description
1 polymer ?
#
loop_
_entity_poly.entity_id
_entity_poly.type
_entity_poly.pdbx_seq_one_letter_code
_entity_poly.pdbx_strand_id
1 'polypeptide(L)'
;MKKIIFSFALLSFMFLGVSFAFAQEQPATTTTPITPVITAKPAPKPFDPVCIQNAIEKRDTAVIAAFDKFSSVIKSALGVRKDALKAAWAKPTAKERRAAVLAAWNAYKKSTREAVAAAKKERKAAWDQFRKDRIACKDKEVNATSGGEHIGFDGF
;
A
#
# COMPACT_ATOMS: atom_id res chain seq x y z
N MET A 1 34.45 -24.72 1.60
CA MET A 1 33.52 -25.76 2.12
C MET A 1 33.20 -25.44 3.57
N LYS A 2 31.94 -25.08 3.88
CA LYS A 2 31.38 -25.09 5.24
C LYS A 2 29.87 -25.34 5.08
N LYS A 3 29.37 -26.29 5.87
CA LYS A 3 28.12 -27.04 5.67
C LYS A 3 26.89 -26.26 6.12
N ILE A 4 25.79 -26.51 5.42
CA ILE A 4 24.41 -26.12 5.77
C ILE A 4 23.98 -26.91 7.01
N ILE A 5 23.37 -26.26 7.99
CA ILE A 5 22.48 -26.91 8.96
C ILE A 5 21.18 -26.10 9.04
N PHE A 6 20.11 -26.74 8.60
CA PHE A 6 18.72 -26.42 8.89
C PHE A 6 18.46 -26.53 10.39
N SER A 7 17.89 -25.51 11.02
CA SER A 7 17.13 -25.66 12.27
C SER A 7 15.93 -24.74 12.23
N PHE A 8 14.85 -25.30 11.67
CA PHE A 8 13.49 -24.82 11.74
C PHE A 8 12.88 -25.53 12.96
N ALA A 9 12.79 -24.86 14.11
CA ALA A 9 11.99 -25.35 15.23
C ALA A 9 11.65 -24.19 16.19
N LEU A 10 10.34 -23.98 16.35
CA LEU A 10 9.68 -23.31 17.46
C LEU A 10 10.07 -21.84 17.74
N LEU A 11 9.45 -20.92 16.99
CA LEU A 11 9.09 -19.62 17.54
C LEU A 11 7.67 -19.72 18.11
N SER A 12 7.58 -20.23 19.34
CA SER A 12 6.36 -20.20 20.15
C SER A 12 6.09 -18.74 20.53
N PHE A 13 5.20 -18.08 19.77
CA PHE A 13 4.76 -16.73 20.06
C PHE A 13 3.69 -16.82 21.15
N MET A 14 4.17 -16.80 22.40
CA MET A 14 3.37 -16.73 23.61
C MET A 14 2.72 -15.34 23.67
N PHE A 15 1.47 -15.24 23.20
CA PHE A 15 0.61 -14.06 23.34
C PHE A 15 0.14 -14.00 24.80
N LEU A 16 0.95 -13.41 25.68
CA LEU A 16 0.51 -13.00 27.02
C LEU A 16 -0.30 -11.71 26.87
N GLY A 17 -1.61 -11.84 27.07
CA GLY A 17 -2.56 -10.73 27.11
C GLY A 17 -2.22 -9.76 28.24
N VAL A 18 -1.94 -8.52 27.88
CA VAL A 18 -1.98 -7.39 28.81
C VAL A 18 -3.40 -6.83 28.77
N SER A 19 -4.23 -7.25 29.72
CA SER A 19 -5.49 -6.59 30.03
C SER A 19 -5.17 -5.27 30.75
N PHE A 20 -5.36 -4.14 30.07
CA PHE A 20 -5.39 -2.84 30.74
C PHE A 20 -6.75 -2.68 31.43
N ALA A 21 -6.85 -3.15 32.67
CA ALA A 21 -7.92 -2.79 33.58
C ALA A 21 -7.60 -1.40 34.16
N PHE A 22 -8.16 -0.35 33.56
CA PHE A 22 -8.21 0.97 34.21
C PHE A 22 -9.30 0.93 35.29
N ALA A 23 -8.90 0.67 36.54
CA ALA A 23 -9.69 1.00 37.72
C ALA A 23 -9.58 2.51 37.96
N GLN A 24 -10.67 3.26 37.78
CA GLN A 24 -10.76 4.63 38.28
C GLN A 24 -11.49 4.61 39.63
N GLU A 25 -10.79 5.07 40.65
CA GLU A 25 -11.31 5.38 41.97
C GLU A 25 -12.06 6.72 41.88
N GLN A 26 -13.33 6.74 42.31
CA GLN A 26 -14.16 7.95 42.36
C GLN A 26 -13.88 8.75 43.64
N PRO A 27 -13.31 9.96 43.56
CA PRO A 27 -13.60 10.97 44.56
C PRO A 27 -14.96 11.61 44.26
N ALA A 28 -15.83 11.59 45.26
CA ALA A 28 -17.09 12.32 45.25
C ALA A 28 -16.80 13.83 45.21
N THR A 29 -17.34 14.52 44.21
CA THR A 29 -17.33 15.99 44.18
C THR A 29 -18.71 16.51 43.78
N THR A 30 -19.39 17.00 44.81
CA THR A 30 -20.37 18.08 44.88
C THR A 30 -20.85 18.69 43.56
N THR A 31 -22.15 18.51 43.32
CA THR A 31 -22.97 19.20 42.31
C THR A 31 -22.95 20.71 42.46
N THR A 32 -22.37 21.40 41.47
CA THR A 32 -22.77 22.75 41.07
C THR A 32 -23.38 22.67 39.66
N PRO A 33 -24.54 23.31 39.40
CA PRO A 33 -25.15 23.30 38.08
C PRO A 33 -24.38 24.25 37.16
N ILE A 34 -23.44 23.70 36.40
CA ILE A 34 -22.85 24.36 35.23
C ILE A 34 -23.65 23.93 34.00
N THR A 35 -24.42 24.87 33.44
CA THR A 35 -25.09 24.72 32.15
C THR A 35 -24.05 24.40 31.08
N PRO A 36 -24.08 23.23 30.41
CA PRO A 36 -23.13 22.92 29.37
C PRO A 36 -23.41 23.82 28.15
N VAL A 37 -22.47 24.71 27.84
CA VAL A 37 -22.44 25.39 26.54
C VAL A 37 -21.98 24.35 25.53
N ILE A 38 -22.95 23.66 24.90
CA ILE A 38 -22.70 22.77 23.78
C ILE A 38 -22.38 23.68 22.59
N THR A 39 -21.09 23.96 22.35
CA THR A 39 -20.65 24.53 21.09
C THR A 39 -20.97 23.53 19.99
N ALA A 40 -22.03 23.82 19.23
CA ALA A 40 -22.46 23.00 18.10
C ALA A 40 -21.29 22.86 17.11
N LYS A 41 -20.82 21.63 16.90
CA LYS A 41 -19.87 21.30 15.85
C LYS A 41 -20.47 21.77 14.51
N PRO A 42 -19.76 22.57 13.70
CA PRO A 42 -20.28 23.00 12.42
C PRO A 42 -20.66 21.79 11.58
N ALA A 43 -21.83 21.86 10.93
CA ALA A 43 -22.33 20.81 10.06
C ALA A 43 -21.25 20.45 9.01
N PRO A 44 -21.02 19.16 8.72
CA PRO A 44 -20.05 18.76 7.72
C PRO A 44 -20.43 19.40 6.38
N LYS A 45 -19.45 19.99 5.69
CA LYS A 45 -19.66 20.54 4.36
C LYS A 45 -20.22 19.43 3.44
N PRO A 46 -21.25 19.72 2.63
CA PRO A 46 -21.74 18.75 1.65
C PRO A 46 -20.61 18.35 0.70
N PHE A 47 -20.55 17.08 0.32
CA PHE A 47 -19.60 16.56 -0.67
C PHE A 47 -20.37 15.85 -1.77
N ASP A 48 -19.96 16.02 -3.03
CA ASP A 48 -20.59 15.35 -4.18
C ASP A 48 -20.20 13.86 -4.22
N PRO A 49 -21.13 12.93 -3.92
CA PRO A 49 -20.83 11.50 -3.90
C PRO A 49 -20.42 10.98 -5.28
N VAL A 50 -21.02 11.50 -6.36
CA VAL A 50 -20.69 11.11 -7.74
C VAL A 50 -19.29 11.60 -8.10
N CYS A 51 -18.92 12.81 -7.67
CA CYS A 51 -17.55 13.32 -7.85
C CYS A 51 -16.51 12.41 -7.17
N ILE A 52 -16.77 11.95 -5.95
CA ILE A 52 -15.86 11.06 -5.23
C ILE A 52 -15.76 9.68 -5.90
N GLN A 53 -16.88 9.10 -6.35
CA GLN A 53 -16.89 7.84 -7.09
C GLN A 53 -16.02 7.93 -8.34
N ASN A 54 -16.17 9.00 -9.14
CA ASN A 54 -15.34 9.23 -10.33
C ASN A 54 -13.85 9.40 -9.99
N ALA A 55 -13.52 10.03 -8.86
CA ALA A 55 -12.15 10.17 -8.40
C ALA A 55 -11.53 8.82 -8.01
N ILE A 56 -12.31 7.93 -7.36
CA ILE A 56 -11.90 6.57 -7.02
C ILE A 56 -11.64 5.76 -8.28
N GLU A 57 -12.58 5.79 -9.24
CA GLU A 57 -12.45 5.07 -10.52
C GLU A 57 -11.15 5.47 -11.25
N LYS A 58 -10.87 6.77 -11.34
CA LYS A 58 -9.63 7.29 -11.94
C LYS A 58 -8.38 6.79 -11.22
N ARG A 59 -8.39 6.82 -9.88
CA ARG A 59 -7.26 6.35 -9.06
C ARG A 59 -6.99 4.87 -9.32
N ASP A 60 -8.02 4.04 -9.20
CA ASP A 60 -7.85 2.59 -9.27
C ASP A 60 -7.52 2.14 -10.69
N THR A 61 -8.11 2.76 -11.71
CA THR A 61 -7.70 2.57 -13.12
C THR A 61 -6.22 2.87 -13.32
N ALA A 62 -5.71 3.98 -12.75
CA ALA A 62 -4.30 4.32 -12.85
C ALA A 62 -3.38 3.36 -12.07
N VAL A 63 -3.81 2.87 -10.90
CA VAL A 63 -3.05 1.89 -10.10
C VAL A 63 -3.00 0.53 -10.80
N ILE A 64 -4.12 0.07 -11.38
CA ILE A 64 -4.20 -1.15 -12.19
C ILE A 64 -3.23 -1.04 -13.37
N ALA A 65 -3.30 0.04 -14.15
CA ALA A 65 -2.41 0.25 -15.29
C ALA A 65 -0.92 0.26 -14.89
N ALA A 66 -0.58 0.84 -13.74
CA ALA A 66 0.79 0.81 -13.22
C ALA A 66 1.25 -0.62 -12.86
N PHE A 67 0.36 -1.43 -12.31
CA PHE A 67 0.64 -2.82 -11.98
C PHE A 67 0.77 -3.70 -13.23
N ASP A 68 -0.06 -3.49 -14.24
CA ASP A 68 0.02 -4.19 -15.52
C ASP A 68 1.36 -3.93 -16.22
N LYS A 69 1.81 -2.67 -16.24
CA LYS A 69 3.14 -2.30 -16.74
C LYS A 69 4.24 -3.00 -15.95
N PHE A 70 4.17 -2.94 -14.61
CA PHE A 70 5.15 -3.59 -13.74
C PHE A 70 5.25 -5.09 -14.02
N SER A 71 4.12 -5.79 -14.00
CA SER A 71 4.05 -7.24 -14.19
C SER A 71 4.55 -7.65 -15.58
N SER A 72 4.21 -6.89 -16.62
CA SER A 72 4.72 -7.08 -17.98
C SER A 72 6.24 -6.96 -18.05
N VAL A 73 6.82 -5.92 -17.45
CA VAL A 73 8.29 -5.73 -17.41
C VAL A 73 8.97 -6.86 -16.64
N ILE A 74 8.43 -7.29 -15.50
CA ILE A 74 9.00 -8.40 -14.73
C ILE A 74 8.93 -9.71 -15.52
N LYS A 75 7.82 -9.99 -16.19
CA LYS A 75 7.66 -11.19 -17.05
C LYS A 75 8.71 -11.19 -18.17
N SER A 76 8.91 -10.06 -18.84
CA SER A 76 9.94 -9.90 -19.86
C SER A 76 11.35 -10.11 -19.29
N ALA A 77 11.67 -9.46 -18.16
CA ALA A 77 12.98 -9.59 -17.50
C ALA A 77 13.28 -11.02 -17.06
N LEU A 78 12.27 -11.77 -16.61
CA LEU A 78 12.40 -13.20 -16.29
C LEU A 78 12.70 -14.04 -17.52
N GLY A 79 12.05 -13.74 -18.66
CA GLY A 79 12.35 -14.36 -19.96
C GLY A 79 13.82 -14.16 -20.35
N VAL A 80 14.28 -12.90 -20.36
CA VAL A 80 15.67 -12.54 -20.66
C VAL A 80 16.65 -13.24 -19.72
N ARG A 81 16.37 -13.26 -18.41
CA ARG A 81 17.22 -13.92 -17.42
C ARG A 81 17.31 -15.43 -17.68
N LYS A 82 16.18 -16.08 -17.97
CA LYS A 82 16.13 -17.52 -18.27
C LYS A 82 17.02 -17.84 -19.47
N ASP A 83 16.89 -17.10 -20.56
CA ASP A 83 17.65 -17.34 -21.79
C ASP A 83 19.15 -17.05 -21.59
N ALA A 84 19.48 -15.96 -20.88
CA ALA A 84 20.87 -15.63 -20.53
C ALA A 84 21.51 -16.69 -19.63
N LEU A 85 20.78 -17.24 -18.66
CA LEU A 85 21.29 -18.32 -17.81
C LEU A 85 21.51 -19.61 -18.61
N LYS A 86 20.58 -19.98 -19.50
CA LYS A 86 20.79 -21.12 -20.42
C LYS A 86 22.07 -20.94 -21.25
N ALA A 87 22.26 -19.76 -21.82
CA ALA A 87 23.47 -19.44 -22.59
C ALA A 87 24.74 -19.45 -21.73
N ALA A 88 24.66 -19.01 -20.47
CA ALA A 88 25.79 -19.05 -19.53
C ALA A 88 26.26 -20.49 -19.25
N TRP A 89 25.33 -21.44 -19.13
CA TRP A 89 25.67 -22.85 -18.89
C TRP A 89 26.28 -23.55 -20.09
N ALA A 90 26.10 -23.02 -21.30
CA ALA A 90 26.80 -23.48 -22.50
C ALA A 90 28.27 -23.03 -22.57
N LYS A 91 28.76 -22.21 -21.61
CA LYS A 91 30.16 -21.76 -21.61
C LYS A 91 31.12 -22.90 -21.21
N PRO A 92 32.27 -23.02 -21.92
CA PRO A 92 33.22 -24.12 -21.75
C PRO A 92 33.97 -24.04 -20.41
N THR A 93 34.38 -22.84 -20.01
CA THR A 93 35.16 -22.66 -18.78
C THR A 93 34.29 -22.20 -17.61
N ALA A 94 34.65 -22.64 -16.40
CA ALA A 94 33.97 -22.21 -15.18
C ALA A 94 34.05 -20.68 -14.96
N LYS A 95 35.16 -20.06 -15.39
CA LYS A 95 35.36 -18.60 -15.30
C LYS A 95 34.36 -17.85 -16.18
N GLU A 96 34.23 -18.23 -17.45
CA GLU A 96 33.26 -17.62 -18.37
C GLU A 96 31.82 -17.84 -17.92
N ARG A 97 31.50 -19.06 -17.46
CA ARG A 97 30.17 -19.38 -16.92
C ARG A 97 29.80 -18.48 -15.75
N ARG A 98 30.69 -18.32 -14.78
CA ARG A 98 30.46 -17.46 -13.60
C ARG A 98 30.24 -16.00 -14.01
N ALA A 99 31.06 -15.48 -14.93
CA ALA A 99 30.91 -14.13 -15.44
C ALA A 99 29.55 -13.94 -16.15
N ALA A 100 29.13 -14.89 -16.99
CA ALA A 100 27.86 -14.83 -17.70
C ALA A 100 26.64 -14.96 -16.77
N VAL A 101 26.71 -15.83 -15.75
CA VAL A 101 25.67 -15.93 -14.72
C VAL A 101 25.53 -14.62 -13.95
N LEU A 102 26.64 -14.02 -13.53
CA LEU A 102 26.64 -12.75 -12.82
C LEU A 102 26.03 -11.63 -13.68
N ALA A 103 26.40 -11.56 -14.96
CA ALA A 103 25.85 -10.60 -15.91
C ALA A 103 24.32 -10.76 -16.05
N ALA A 104 23.82 -11.99 -16.17
CA ALA A 104 22.39 -12.27 -16.26
C ALA A 104 21.61 -11.78 -15.02
N TRP A 105 22.15 -12.02 -13.81
CA TRP A 105 21.54 -11.55 -12.57
C TRP A 105 21.60 -10.03 -12.41
N ASN A 106 22.72 -9.40 -12.78
CA ASN A 106 22.85 -7.94 -12.74
C ASN A 106 21.87 -7.24 -13.68
N ALA A 107 21.70 -7.77 -14.90
CA ALA A 107 20.72 -7.27 -15.85
C ALA A 107 19.30 -7.38 -15.29
N TYR A 108 18.92 -8.55 -14.77
CA TYR A 108 17.61 -8.76 -14.14
C TYR A 108 17.36 -7.81 -12.95
N LYS A 109 18.35 -7.65 -12.07
CA LYS A 109 18.26 -6.75 -10.91
C LYS A 109 18.11 -5.29 -11.34
N LYS A 110 18.77 -4.88 -12.42
CA LYS A 110 18.60 -3.54 -12.99
C LYS A 110 17.16 -3.34 -13.47
N SER A 111 16.66 -4.20 -14.36
CA SER A 111 15.29 -4.11 -14.90
C SER A 111 14.23 -4.14 -13.80
N THR A 112 14.41 -4.99 -12.77
CA THR A 112 13.48 -5.06 -11.64
C THR A 112 13.46 -3.76 -10.84
N ARG A 113 14.63 -3.17 -10.54
CA ARG A 113 14.70 -1.89 -9.81
C ARG A 113 14.04 -0.76 -10.58
N GLU A 114 14.26 -0.70 -11.90
CA GLU A 114 13.64 0.29 -12.78
C GLU A 114 12.12 0.11 -12.81
N ALA A 115 11.62 -1.12 -12.93
CA ALA A 115 10.19 -1.43 -12.88
C ALA A 115 9.54 -1.02 -11.54
N VAL A 116 10.19 -1.33 -10.41
CA VAL A 116 9.72 -0.93 -9.07
C VAL A 116 9.68 0.59 -8.93
N ALA A 117 10.71 1.29 -9.40
CA ALA A 117 10.76 2.75 -9.35
C ALA A 117 9.64 3.39 -10.18
N ALA A 118 9.40 2.87 -11.39
CA ALA A 118 8.31 3.30 -12.26
C ALA A 118 6.94 3.07 -11.59
N ALA A 119 6.66 1.86 -11.11
CA ALA A 119 5.40 1.54 -10.45
C ALA A 119 5.17 2.35 -9.17
N LYS A 120 6.22 2.65 -8.41
CA LYS A 120 6.14 3.55 -7.24
C LYS A 120 5.78 4.97 -7.65
N LYS A 121 6.42 5.49 -8.70
CA LYS A 121 6.15 6.84 -9.23
C LYS A 121 4.70 6.96 -9.72
N GLU A 122 4.25 6.00 -10.52
CA GLU A 122 2.89 6.01 -11.10
C GLU A 122 1.82 5.88 -10.01
N ARG A 123 1.99 4.97 -9.03
CA ARG A 123 1.08 4.88 -7.89
C ARG A 123 1.03 6.18 -7.09
N LYS A 124 2.18 6.79 -6.80
CA LYS A 124 2.22 8.08 -6.10
C LYS A 124 1.45 9.15 -6.88
N ALA A 125 1.63 9.22 -8.19
CA ALA A 125 0.92 10.16 -9.04
C ALA A 125 -0.60 9.95 -8.99
N ALA A 126 -1.08 8.69 -9.04
CA ALA A 126 -2.50 8.36 -8.92
C ALA A 126 -3.09 8.84 -7.58
N TRP A 127 -2.38 8.61 -6.47
CA TRP A 127 -2.82 9.06 -5.14
C TRP A 127 -2.76 10.58 -4.96
N ASP A 128 -1.75 11.24 -5.53
CA ASP A 128 -1.65 12.70 -5.49
C ASP A 128 -2.78 13.34 -6.31
N GLN A 129 -3.15 12.74 -7.45
CA GLN A 129 -4.30 13.18 -8.24
C GLN A 129 -5.61 12.96 -7.49
N PHE A 130 -5.82 11.79 -6.90
CA PHE A 130 -7.00 11.51 -6.07
C PHE A 130 -7.16 12.53 -4.93
N ARG A 131 -6.06 12.95 -4.29
CA ARG A 131 -6.11 13.98 -3.25
C ARG A 131 -6.61 15.32 -3.79
N LYS A 132 -6.17 15.71 -4.99
CA LYS A 132 -6.64 16.94 -5.66
C LYS A 132 -8.12 16.83 -6.04
N ASP A 133 -8.51 15.73 -6.67
CA ASP A 133 -9.88 15.48 -7.10
C ASP A 133 -10.84 15.50 -5.91
N ARG A 134 -10.47 14.84 -4.80
CA ARG A 134 -11.25 14.84 -3.55
C ARG A 134 -11.43 16.23 -2.95
N ILE A 135 -10.43 17.10 -3.05
CA ILE A 135 -10.57 18.50 -2.58
C ILE A 135 -11.57 19.22 -3.47
N ALA A 136 -11.46 19.08 -4.79
CA ALA A 136 -12.38 19.69 -5.74
C ALA A 136 -13.84 19.21 -5.60
N CYS A 137 -14.07 18.00 -5.08
CA CYS A 137 -15.42 17.49 -4.81
C CYS A 137 -16.13 18.17 -3.61
N LYS A 138 -15.42 18.97 -2.80
CA LYS A 138 -16.01 19.72 -1.68
C LYS A 138 -16.63 21.06 -2.09
N ASP A 139 -16.27 21.55 -3.28
CA ASP A 139 -16.70 22.86 -3.79
C ASP A 139 -17.89 22.74 -4.74
N LYS A 140 -18.46 21.54 -4.88
CA LYS A 140 -19.66 21.31 -5.68
C LYS A 140 -20.86 21.23 -4.74
N GLU A 141 -21.73 22.23 -4.79
CA GLU A 141 -23.03 22.18 -4.15
C GLU A 141 -23.76 20.91 -4.60
N VAL A 142 -24.10 20.07 -3.63
CA VAL A 142 -24.90 18.87 -3.86
C VAL A 142 -26.31 19.19 -3.46
N ASN A 143 -27.22 19.11 -4.42
CA ASN A 143 -28.63 18.84 -4.14
C ASN A 143 -28.71 17.45 -3.49
N ALA A 144 -28.49 17.40 -2.17
CA ALA A 144 -28.47 16.17 -1.40
C ALA A 144 -29.91 15.76 -1.04
N THR A 145 -30.43 14.74 -1.74
CA THR A 145 -31.50 13.92 -1.18
C THR A 145 -30.88 13.04 -0.10
N SER A 146 -31.28 13.29 1.14
CA SER A 146 -30.73 12.73 2.37
C SER A 146 -30.86 11.21 2.48
N GLY A 147 -29.77 10.53 2.83
CA GLY A 147 -29.78 9.12 3.23
C GLY A 147 -28.38 8.69 3.68
N GLY A 148 -28.03 9.01 4.93
CA GLY A 148 -26.72 8.68 5.49
C GLY A 148 -26.68 7.23 5.97
N GLU A 149 -25.95 6.38 5.25
CA GLU A 149 -25.50 5.08 5.76
C GLU A 149 -24.00 5.12 6.03
N HIS A 150 -23.63 4.92 7.29
CA HIS A 150 -22.25 4.92 7.77
C HIS A 150 -21.61 3.57 7.44
N ILE A 151 -20.74 3.52 6.43
CA ILE A 151 -19.83 2.39 6.23
C ILE A 151 -18.43 2.75 6.75
N GLY A 152 -18.04 2.10 7.85
CA GLY A 152 -16.69 2.16 8.41
C GLY A 152 -15.69 1.51 7.44
N PHE A 153 -14.60 2.21 7.15
CA PHE A 153 -13.51 1.71 6.33
C PHE A 153 -12.36 1.28 7.25
N ASP A 154 -12.39 0.00 7.63
CA ASP A 154 -11.27 -0.67 8.28
C ASP A 154 -10.33 -1.25 7.21
N GLY A 155 -9.10 -0.69 7.18
CA GLY A 155 -7.85 -1.37 6.82
C GLY A 155 -7.72 -2.08 5.46
N PHE A 156 -6.82 -1.55 4.62
CA PHE A 156 -5.85 -2.32 3.81
C PHE A 156 -4.59 -1.48 3.54
#